data_AF-W8FB14-F1
#
_entry.id   AF-W8FB14-F1
#
_cell.length_a   1.000
_cell.length_b   1.000
_cell.length_c   1.000
_cell.angle_alpha   90.00
_cell.angle_beta   90.00
_cell.angle_gamma   90.00
#
_symmetry.space_group_name_H-M   'P 1'
#
loop_
_entity.id
_entity.type
_entity.pdbx_description
1 polymer ?
#
loop_
_entity_poly.entity_id
_entity_poly.type
_entity_poly.pdbx_seq_one_letter_code
_entity_poly.pdbx_strand_id
1 'polypeptide(L)'
;MTLYNSPDASLTYNPVSETLHLSYNATRLSVSFGQAYQRALEEMLAQNVGKLLLDLKRNAPPTDEADELLGPLADMLAEQAHRPLFIAAVVSEGQYQYQVGNSIASTTRPPARVEFNYFTSRRDATQWLSEN
;
A
#
# COMPACT_ATOMS: atom_id res chain seq x y z
N MET A 1 15.87 0.57 -7.77
CA MET A 1 16.25 -0.86 -7.83
C MET A 1 15.00 -1.70 -7.91
N THR A 2 14.94 -2.73 -8.76
CA THR A 2 13.79 -3.66 -8.80
C THR A 2 14.05 -4.80 -7.82
N LEU A 3 13.09 -5.06 -6.94
CA LEU A 3 13.20 -6.05 -5.85
C LEU A 3 12.36 -7.30 -6.13
N TYR A 4 11.23 -7.11 -6.80
CA TYR A 4 10.36 -8.20 -7.23
C TYR A 4 9.75 -7.85 -8.58
N ASN A 5 9.62 -8.86 -9.44
CA ASN A 5 9.00 -8.70 -10.75
C ASN A 5 8.27 -9.98 -11.13
N SER A 6 6.99 -9.86 -11.42
CA SER A 6 6.13 -10.89 -11.97
C SER A 6 5.33 -10.30 -13.14
N PRO A 7 4.61 -11.12 -13.93
CA PRO A 7 3.74 -10.62 -14.98
C PRO A 7 2.68 -9.64 -14.47
N ASP A 8 2.26 -9.83 -13.22
CA ASP A 8 1.13 -9.13 -12.61
C ASP A 8 1.56 -7.98 -11.69
N ALA A 9 2.81 -7.99 -11.20
CA ALA A 9 3.26 -7.07 -10.18
C ALA A 9 4.75 -6.73 -10.31
N SER A 10 5.12 -5.50 -9.98
CA SER A 10 6.51 -5.08 -9.88
C SER A 10 6.73 -4.29 -8.59
N LEU A 11 7.78 -4.63 -7.87
CA LEU A 11 8.24 -3.91 -6.68
C LEU A 11 9.56 -3.23 -6.99
N THR A 12 9.59 -1.92 -6.83
CA THR A 12 10.77 -1.10 -7.07
C THR A 12 11.05 -0.23 -5.86
N TYR A 13 12.32 -0.09 -5.51
CA TYR A 13 12.79 0.86 -4.51
C TYR A 13 13.35 2.10 -5.21
N ASN A 14 12.87 3.27 -4.82
CA ASN A 14 13.43 4.55 -5.20
C ASN A 14 14.31 5.09 -4.06
N PRO A 15 15.65 5.12 -4.23
CA PRO A 15 16.54 5.62 -3.19
C PRO A 15 16.48 7.13 -2.99
N VAL A 16 15.99 7.90 -3.97
CA VAL A 16 15.92 9.37 -3.87
C VAL A 16 14.78 9.79 -2.94
N SER A 17 13.64 9.09 -3.01
CA SER A 17 12.48 9.36 -2.17
C SER A 17 12.34 8.39 -0.99
N GLU A 18 13.31 7.47 -0.84
CA GLU A 18 13.26 6.35 0.11
C GLU A 18 11.90 5.64 0.13
N THR A 19 11.36 5.37 -1.06
CA THR A 19 10.00 4.85 -1.23
C THR A 19 10.03 3.51 -1.96
N LEU A 20 9.34 2.52 -1.41
CA LEU A 20 9.00 1.31 -2.13
C LEU A 20 7.75 1.56 -2.95
N HIS A 21 7.75 1.11 -4.20
CA HIS A 21 6.65 1.26 -5.13
C HIS A 21 6.27 -0.12 -5.65
N LEU A 22 5.10 -0.57 -5.23
CA LEU A 22 4.46 -1.80 -5.68
C LEU A 22 3.40 -1.43 -6.72
N SER A 23 3.68 -1.72 -7.99
CA SER A 23 2.72 -1.56 -9.08
C SER A 23 2.10 -2.92 -9.38
N TYR A 24 0.76 -2.99 -9.32
CA TYR A 24 -0.01 -4.19 -9.61
C TYR A 24 -0.91 -3.97 -10.83
N ASN A 25 -0.68 -4.75 -11.89
CA ASN A 25 -1.27 -4.56 -13.22
C ASN A 25 -2.29 -5.66 -13.59
N ALA A 26 -2.50 -6.67 -12.76
CA ALA A 26 -3.48 -7.72 -13.01
C ALA A 26 -4.90 -7.28 -12.67
N THR A 27 -5.87 -7.61 -13.53
CA THR A 27 -7.31 -7.22 -13.55
C THR A 27 -8.14 -7.59 -12.33
N ARG A 28 -7.59 -8.35 -11.37
CA ARG A 28 -8.20 -8.68 -10.08
C ARG A 28 -7.13 -8.77 -9.00
N LEU A 29 -7.47 -8.35 -7.78
CA LEU A 29 -6.71 -8.73 -6.59
C LEU A 29 -6.79 -10.25 -6.45
N SER A 30 -5.64 -10.90 -6.34
CA SER A 30 -5.53 -12.35 -6.33
C SER A 30 -4.50 -12.78 -5.30
N VAL A 31 -4.30 -14.08 -5.14
CA VAL A 31 -3.20 -14.62 -4.31
C VAL A 31 -1.84 -14.00 -4.70
N SER A 32 -1.64 -13.69 -5.99
CA SER A 32 -0.43 -13.01 -6.48
C SER A 32 -0.26 -11.60 -5.92
N PHE A 33 -1.36 -10.89 -5.64
CA PHE A 33 -1.31 -9.59 -4.98
C PHE A 33 -0.86 -9.73 -3.52
N GLY A 34 -1.48 -10.65 -2.77
CA GLY A 34 -1.11 -10.89 -1.37
C GLY A 34 0.38 -11.24 -1.22
N GLN A 35 0.91 -12.08 -2.11
CA GLN A 35 2.33 -12.41 -2.15
C GLN A 35 3.21 -11.18 -2.49
N ALA A 36 2.84 -10.39 -3.49
CA ALA A 36 3.61 -9.21 -3.87
C ALA A 36 3.58 -8.12 -2.78
N TYR A 37 2.44 -7.97 -2.10
CA TYR A 37 2.27 -7.05 -0.97
C TYR A 37 3.07 -7.52 0.26
N GLN A 38 2.98 -8.80 0.62
CA GLN A 38 3.82 -9.37 1.69
C GLN A 38 5.31 -9.17 1.39
N ARG A 39 5.75 -9.40 0.16
CA ARG A 39 7.12 -9.11 -0.26
C ARG A 39 7.49 -7.64 -0.10
N ALA A 40 6.60 -6.72 -0.45
CA ALA A 40 6.84 -5.30 -0.25
C ALA A 40 7.05 -4.95 1.23
N LEU A 41 6.26 -5.55 2.12
CA LEU A 41 6.37 -5.36 3.57
C LEU A 41 7.66 -5.98 4.14
N GLU A 42 8.04 -7.18 3.69
CA GLU A 42 9.32 -7.81 4.05
C GLU A 42 10.51 -6.92 3.64
N GLU A 43 10.46 -6.34 2.44
CA GLU A 43 11.49 -5.41 1.95
C GLU A 43 11.48 -4.09 2.72
N MET A 44 10.32 -3.58 3.16
CA MET A 44 10.24 -2.42 4.05
C MET A 44 10.99 -2.68 5.36
N LEU A 45 10.87 -3.86 5.94
CA LEU A 45 11.62 -4.21 7.15
C LEU A 45 13.10 -4.43 6.86
N ALA A 46 13.43 -5.24 5.85
CA ALA A 46 14.80 -5.61 5.53
C ALA A 46 15.67 -4.41 5.15
N GLN A 47 15.10 -3.46 4.39
CA GLN A 47 15.79 -2.24 3.99
C GLN A 47 15.53 -1.07 4.93
N ASN A 48 14.72 -1.30 5.97
CA ASN A 48 14.30 -0.28 6.91
C ASN A 48 13.75 0.94 6.14
N VAL A 49 12.71 0.72 5.35
CA VAL A 49 12.01 1.73 4.54
C VAL A 49 10.62 1.94 5.12
N GLY A 50 10.30 3.20 5.43
CA GLY A 50 9.01 3.55 6.05
C GLY A 50 7.89 3.83 5.06
N LYS A 51 8.17 3.92 3.75
CA LYS A 51 7.25 4.47 2.77
C LYS A 51 6.93 3.47 1.68
N LEU A 52 5.64 3.22 1.46
CA LEU A 52 5.13 2.32 0.43
C LEU A 52 4.07 3.01 -0.42
N LEU A 53 4.30 3.06 -1.72
CA LEU A 53 3.33 3.45 -2.72
C LEU A 53 2.74 2.19 -3.37
N LEU A 54 1.47 1.93 -3.14
CA LEU A 54 0.71 0.87 -3.79
C LEU A 54 0.00 1.47 -5.00
N ASP A 55 0.39 1.10 -6.22
CA ASP A 55 -0.30 1.52 -7.43
C ASP A 55 -1.20 0.40 -7.95
N LEU A 56 -2.51 0.57 -7.73
CA LEU A 56 -3.57 -0.37 -8.06
C LEU A 56 -4.44 0.14 -9.23
N LYS A 57 -3.98 1.16 -9.97
CA LYS A 57 -4.81 2.10 -10.76
C LYS A 57 -5.74 1.56 -11.84
N ARG A 58 -5.88 0.26 -12.08
CA ARG A 58 -6.71 -0.23 -13.19
C ARG A 58 -7.61 -1.43 -12.94
N ASN A 59 -7.54 -2.10 -11.79
CA ASN A 59 -7.73 -3.55 -11.90
C ASN A 59 -8.35 -4.28 -10.71
N ALA A 60 -9.29 -3.69 -9.99
CA ALA A 60 -10.15 -4.50 -9.14
C ALA A 60 -11.50 -3.83 -8.94
N PRO A 61 -12.60 -4.59 -8.93
CA PRO A 61 -13.83 -4.08 -8.34
C PRO A 61 -13.55 -3.69 -6.87
N PRO A 62 -14.13 -2.61 -6.35
CA PRO A 62 -14.15 -2.37 -4.91
C PRO A 62 -14.74 -3.60 -4.23
N THR A 63 -13.93 -4.35 -3.51
CA THR A 63 -14.31 -5.59 -2.84
C THR A 63 -13.72 -5.56 -1.45
N ASP A 64 -14.48 -6.06 -0.47
CA ASP A 64 -14.04 -6.25 0.92
C ASP A 64 -12.69 -6.99 1.02
N GLU A 65 -12.39 -7.85 0.03
CA GLU A 65 -11.12 -8.59 -0.09
C GLU A 65 -9.87 -7.68 -0.07
N ALA A 66 -9.97 -6.44 -0.54
CA ALA A 66 -8.84 -5.50 -0.50
C ALA A 66 -8.53 -5.05 0.92
N ASP A 67 -9.56 -4.79 1.73
CA ASP A 67 -9.41 -4.32 3.12
C ASP A 67 -8.95 -5.46 4.03
N GLU A 68 -9.52 -6.66 3.82
CA GLU A 68 -9.12 -7.89 4.53
C GLU A 68 -7.66 -8.29 4.28
N LEU A 69 -7.11 -7.99 3.10
CA LEU A 69 -5.71 -8.33 2.77
C LEU A 69 -4.71 -7.26 3.22
N LEU A 70 -5.09 -5.98 3.18
CA LEU A 70 -4.15 -4.87 3.40
C LEU A 70 -3.92 -4.54 4.88
N GLY A 71 -5.00 -4.55 5.68
CA GLY A 71 -4.97 -4.16 7.09
C GLY A 71 -4.16 -5.09 7.98
N PRO A 72 -4.47 -6.40 8.04
CA PRO A 72 -3.83 -7.32 8.98
C PRO A 72 -2.32 -7.47 8.78
N LEU A 73 -1.86 -7.43 7.52
CA LEU A 73 -0.45 -7.55 7.19
C LEU A 73 0.33 -6.28 7.55
N ALA A 74 -0.29 -5.10 7.42
CA ALA A 74 0.32 -3.85 7.83
C ALA A 74 0.43 -3.73 9.36
N ASP A 75 -0.61 -4.16 10.09
CA ASP A 75 -0.61 -4.16 11.56
C ASP A 75 0.47 -5.09 12.14
N MET A 76 0.67 -6.28 11.56
CA MET A 76 1.78 -7.16 11.97
C MET A 76 3.15 -6.51 11.74
N LEU A 77 3.29 -5.70 10.68
CA LEU A 77 4.52 -4.98 10.39
C LEU A 77 4.79 -3.87 11.40
N ALA A 78 3.74 -3.21 11.87
CA ALA A 78 3.78 -2.13 12.84
C ALA A 78 4.45 -2.51 14.17
N GLU A 79 4.28 -3.77 14.58
CA GLU A 79 4.91 -4.30 15.79
C GLU A 79 6.42 -4.50 15.63
N GLN A 80 6.89 -4.77 14.40
CA GLN A 80 8.28 -5.07 14.09
C GLN A 80 9.07 -3.83 13.61
N ALA A 81 8.38 -2.86 13.01
CA ALA A 81 8.98 -1.64 12.51
C ALA A 81 9.46 -0.74 13.65
N HIS A 82 10.69 -0.26 13.53
CA HIS A 82 11.30 0.68 14.49
C HIS A 82 10.96 2.15 14.16
N ARG A 83 10.16 2.38 13.11
CA ARG A 83 9.79 3.68 12.56
C ARG A 83 8.31 3.70 12.18
N PRO A 84 7.69 4.88 12.04
CA PRO A 84 6.37 5.01 11.43
C PRO A 84 6.39 4.49 9.99
N LEU A 85 5.30 3.81 9.59
CA LEU A 85 5.07 3.31 8.26
C LEU A 85 3.98 4.14 7.58
N PHE A 86 4.22 4.57 6.36
CA PHE A 86 3.31 5.35 5.54
C PHE A 86 3.01 4.57 4.26
N ILE A 87 1.75 4.19 4.09
CA ILE A 87 1.29 3.39 2.95
C ILE A 87 0.26 4.22 2.18
N ALA A 88 0.58 4.56 0.94
CA ALA A 88 -0.30 5.30 0.06
C ALA A 88 -0.81 4.38 -1.05
N ALA A 89 -2.11 4.13 -1.08
CA ALA A 89 -2.76 3.29 -2.08
C ALA A 89 -3.46 4.12 -3.16
N VAL A 90 -2.95 4.01 -4.38
CA VAL A 90 -3.51 4.66 -5.56
C VAL A 90 -4.54 3.74 -6.20
N VAL A 91 -5.80 4.07 -6.04
CA VAL A 91 -6.97 3.30 -6.48
C VAL A 91 -7.76 4.05 -7.55
N SER A 92 -8.73 3.37 -8.17
CA SER A 92 -9.69 4.03 -9.07
C SER A 92 -10.74 4.84 -8.28
N GLU A 93 -11.39 5.83 -8.90
CA GLU A 93 -12.43 6.63 -8.22
C GLU A 93 -13.57 5.78 -7.64
N GLY A 94 -14.03 4.75 -8.36
CA GLY A 94 -15.05 3.83 -7.85
C GLY A 94 -14.59 3.04 -6.61
N GLN A 95 -13.31 2.66 -6.57
CA GLN A 95 -12.72 2.03 -5.39
C GLN A 95 -12.55 3.01 -4.24
N TYR A 96 -12.12 4.24 -4.52
CA TYR A 96 -11.99 5.30 -3.53
C TYR A 96 -13.34 5.61 -2.86
N GLN A 97 -14.43 5.71 -3.64
CA GLN A 97 -15.77 5.96 -3.10
C GLN A 97 -16.27 4.82 -2.20
N TYR A 98 -15.99 3.58 -2.57
CA TYR A 98 -16.32 2.42 -1.73
C TYR A 98 -15.48 2.40 -0.45
N GLN A 99 -14.17 2.67 -0.55
CA GLN A 99 -13.25 2.75 0.60
C GLN A 99 -13.66 3.86 1.56
N VAL A 100 -13.94 5.07 1.07
CA VAL A 100 -14.42 6.19 1.90
C VAL A 100 -15.82 5.89 2.47
N GLY A 101 -16.68 5.22 1.70
CA GLY A 101 -18.01 4.79 2.13
C GLY A 101 -17.97 3.74 3.25
N ASN A 102 -17.00 2.82 3.22
CA ASN A 102 -16.80 1.77 4.22
C ASN A 102 -15.98 2.29 5.43
N SER A 103 -15.06 3.23 5.20
CA SER A 103 -14.18 3.84 6.22
C SER A 103 -14.91 4.77 7.20
N ILE A 104 -16.20 5.04 7.02
CA ILE A 104 -17.03 5.73 8.05
C ILE A 104 -17.09 4.90 9.36
N ALA A 105 -16.63 3.65 9.36
CA ALA A 105 -16.53 2.79 10.54
C ALA A 105 -15.11 2.62 11.13
N SER A 106 -14.05 3.25 10.58
CA SER A 106 -12.69 3.04 11.08
C SER A 106 -12.33 4.02 12.19
N THR A 107 -12.43 3.49 13.41
CA THR A 107 -12.14 4.12 14.70
C THR A 107 -10.83 4.90 14.75
N THR A 108 -10.92 6.09 15.33
CA THR A 108 -9.83 6.89 15.88
C THR A 108 -9.01 6.08 16.90
N ARG A 109 -7.91 5.45 16.45
CA ARG A 109 -6.90 4.86 17.33
C ARG A 109 -5.65 5.77 17.41
N PRO A 110 -5.01 5.85 18.59
CA PRO A 110 -3.86 6.73 18.85
C PRO A 110 -2.67 6.31 17.96
N PRO A 111 -1.69 7.21 17.71
CA PRO A 111 -1.00 7.31 16.42
C PRO A 111 -0.61 5.93 15.94
N ALA A 112 -1.33 5.45 14.93
CA ALA A 112 -1.04 4.15 14.37
C ALA A 112 0.41 4.20 13.89
N ARG A 113 1.21 3.22 14.30
CA ARG A 113 2.57 3.05 13.76
C ARG A 113 2.55 2.85 12.23
N VAL A 114 1.37 2.65 11.66
CA VAL A 114 1.07 2.63 10.23
C VAL A 114 0.00 3.66 9.91
N GLU A 115 0.30 4.60 9.02
CA GLU A 115 -0.69 5.45 8.38
C GLU A 115 -0.96 4.93 6.97
N PHE A 116 -2.21 4.52 6.75
CA PHE A 116 -2.67 4.03 5.46
C PHE A 116 -3.66 5.02 4.85
N ASN A 117 -3.38 5.51 3.64
CA ASN A 117 -4.24 6.46 2.95
C ASN A 117 -4.52 6.03 1.51
N TYR A 118 -5.75 6.28 1.06
CA TYR A 118 -6.18 6.02 -0.31
C TYR A 118 -6.15 7.31 -1.14
N PHE A 119 -5.74 7.20 -2.40
CA PHE A 119 -5.64 8.30 -3.35
C PHE A 119 -6.16 7.86 -4.72
N THR A 120 -6.74 8.79 -5.47
CA THR A 120 -7.09 8.56 -6.90
C THR A 120 -5.95 9.01 -7.84
N SER A 121 -5.01 9.79 -7.31
CA SER A 121 -3.89 10.38 -8.03
C SER A 121 -2.56 9.88 -7.48
N ARG A 122 -1.70 9.38 -8.37
CA ARG A 122 -0.32 9.00 -8.02
C ARG A 122 0.47 10.22 -7.54
N ARG A 123 0.19 11.40 -8.12
CA ARG A 123 0.86 12.65 -7.75
C ARG A 123 0.60 12.99 -6.28
N ASP A 124 -0.66 12.91 -5.87
CA ASP A 124 -1.07 13.29 -4.52
C ASP A 124 -0.56 12.26 -3.50
N ALA A 125 -0.62 10.97 -3.83
CA ALA A 125 -0.02 9.91 -3.02
C ALA A 125 1.49 10.09 -2.83
N THR A 126 2.22 10.43 -3.91
CA THR A 126 3.67 10.65 -3.85
C THR A 126 4.00 11.91 -3.05
N GLN A 127 3.19 12.97 -3.19
CA GLN A 127 3.36 14.19 -2.40
C GLN A 127 3.15 13.92 -0.91
N TRP A 128 2.07 13.22 -0.53
CA TRP A 128 1.83 12.85 0.86
C TRP A 128 2.97 11.98 1.44
N LEU A 129 3.47 11.00 0.69
CA LEU A 129 4.65 10.21 1.09
C LEU A 129 5.95 11.03 1.16
N SER A 130 6.02 12.18 0.50
CA SER A 130 7.20 13.06 0.58
C SER A 130 7.15 13.98 1.78
N GLU A 131 5.94 14.33 2.24
CA GLU A 131 5.69 15.20 3.39
C GLU A 131 5.77 14.46 4.74
N ASN A 132 5.61 13.13 4.72
CA ASN A 132 5.74 12.23 5.86
C ASN A 132 7.05 11.42 5.80
#